data_AF-E3MZ54-F1
#
_entry.id   AF-E3MZ54-F1
#
_cell.length_a   1.000
_cell.length_b   1.000
_cell.length_c   1.000
_cell.angle_alpha   90.00
_cell.angle_beta   90.00
_cell.angle_gamma   90.00
#
_symmetry.space_group_name_H-M   'P 1'
#
loop_
_entity.id
_entity.type
_entity.pdbx_description
1 polymer ?
#
loop_
_entity_poly.entity_id
_entity_poly.type
_entity_poly.pdbx_seq_one_letter_code
_entity_poly.pdbx_strand_id
1 'polypeptide(L)'
;MVASKHFFFSLANVTARGGQVAGLWLGATNLPGCRSPSCGPFNTFQWTDGFTTGVGGLKWGVGEPDGNNWPGPTACIQQFIISPNFVAGANEFAGWKGAFVNGDLDKYTCVSPAYPYTRMYACGKVGVRR
;
A
#
# COMPACT_ATOMS: atom_id res chain seq x y z
N MET A 1 7.27 2.76 -16.47
CA MET A 1 7.68 1.34 -16.27
C MET A 1 8.65 1.21 -15.06
N VAL A 2 8.34 1.86 -13.93
CA VAL A 2 9.18 1.86 -12.69
C VAL A 2 8.46 1.12 -11.55
N ALA A 3 7.14 1.27 -11.44
CA ALA A 3 6.30 0.64 -10.42
C ALA A 3 6.39 -0.91 -10.41
N SER A 4 6.25 -1.56 -11.57
CA SER A 4 6.22 -3.03 -11.65
C SER A 4 7.51 -3.70 -11.16
N LYS A 5 8.70 -3.08 -11.35
CA LYS A 5 9.96 -3.66 -10.87
C LYS A 5 10.03 -3.66 -9.34
N HIS A 6 9.51 -2.63 -8.67
CA HIS A 6 9.54 -2.54 -7.22
C HIS A 6 8.69 -3.61 -6.52
N PHE A 7 7.60 -4.07 -7.13
CA PHE A 7 6.74 -5.11 -6.53
C PHE A 7 7.40 -6.48 -6.52
N PHE A 8 8.13 -6.83 -7.59
CA PHE A 8 8.88 -8.08 -7.66
C PHE A 8 10.00 -8.11 -6.62
N PHE A 9 10.75 -7.03 -6.46
CA PHE A 9 11.80 -6.95 -5.44
C PHE A 9 11.26 -7.01 -4.01
N SER A 10 10.13 -6.35 -3.76
CA SER A 10 9.52 -6.33 -2.42
C SER A 10 9.03 -7.71 -2.01
N LEU A 11 8.35 -8.43 -2.91
CA LEU A 11 7.89 -9.79 -2.63
C LEU A 11 9.06 -10.76 -2.41
N ALA A 12 10.11 -10.68 -3.24
CA ALA A 12 11.30 -11.50 -3.07
C ALA A 12 12.00 -11.26 -1.71
N ASN A 13 12.02 -10.02 -1.23
CA ASN A 13 12.59 -9.70 0.09
C ASN A 13 11.77 -10.32 1.23
N VAL A 14 10.44 -10.22 1.14
CA VAL A 14 9.51 -10.79 2.13
C VAL A 14 9.65 -12.30 2.20
N THR A 15 9.66 -12.98 1.05
CA THR A 15 9.77 -14.45 0.98
C THR A 15 11.14 -14.96 1.41
N ALA A 16 12.23 -14.26 1.08
CA ALA A 16 13.58 -14.61 1.54
C ALA A 16 13.74 -14.56 3.07
N ARG A 17 12.86 -13.81 3.77
CA ARG A 17 12.81 -13.75 5.24
C ARG A 17 11.82 -14.73 5.85
N GLY A 18 11.23 -15.62 5.05
CA GLY A 18 10.22 -16.58 5.49
C GLY A 18 8.81 -16.01 5.64
N GLY A 19 8.59 -14.75 5.25
CA GLY A 19 7.26 -14.13 5.24
C GLY A 19 6.50 -14.43 3.95
N GLN A 20 5.18 -14.26 4.00
CA GLN A 20 4.32 -14.38 2.80
C GLN A 20 3.55 -13.10 2.49
N VAL A 21 3.49 -12.17 3.45
CA VAL A 21 2.73 -10.94 3.35
C VAL A 21 3.45 -9.81 4.09
N ALA A 22 3.35 -8.60 3.57
CA ALA A 22 3.87 -7.39 4.19
C ALA A 22 3.12 -6.16 3.68
N GLY A 23 3.10 -5.10 4.48
CA GLY A 23 2.69 -3.78 4.03
C GLY A 23 3.89 -2.91 3.69
N LEU A 24 3.91 -2.35 2.48
CA LEU A 24 4.94 -1.42 2.02
C LEU A 24 4.38 0.02 2.06
N TRP A 25 4.81 0.83 3.02
CA TRP A 25 4.41 2.22 3.09
C TRP A 25 4.90 3.03 1.89
N LEU A 26 3.98 3.82 1.33
CA LEU A 26 4.31 4.82 0.32
C LEU A 26 4.11 6.23 0.91
N GLY A 27 4.87 7.20 0.41
CA GLY A 27 4.75 8.61 0.79
C GLY A 27 3.50 9.27 0.20
N ALA A 28 2.32 8.91 0.70
CA ALA A 28 1.07 9.57 0.36
C ALA A 28 0.07 9.55 1.53
N THR A 29 -0.68 10.63 1.66
CA THR A 29 -1.75 10.83 2.66
C THR A 29 -3.02 11.30 1.97
N ASN A 30 -4.17 11.12 2.61
CA ASN A 30 -5.42 11.66 2.08
C ASN A 30 -5.40 13.19 1.97
N LEU A 31 -6.12 13.72 1.00
CA LEU A 31 -6.40 15.14 0.84
C LEU A 31 -7.28 15.67 1.98
N PRO A 32 -7.12 16.94 2.39
CA PRO A 32 -8.03 17.58 3.34
C PRO A 32 -9.48 17.50 2.85
N GLY A 33 -10.41 17.11 3.73
CA GLY A 33 -11.84 16.95 3.39
C GLY A 33 -12.19 15.70 2.58
N CYS A 34 -11.18 14.95 2.12
CA CYS A 34 -11.38 13.67 1.45
C CYS A 34 -11.29 12.51 2.44
N ARG A 35 -12.40 11.81 2.60
CA ARG A 35 -12.48 10.52 3.30
C ARG A 35 -12.98 9.48 2.32
N SER A 36 -12.55 8.23 2.37
CA SER A 36 -13.17 7.25 1.48
C SER A 36 -14.68 7.13 1.75
N PRO A 37 -15.55 7.16 0.73
CA PRO A 37 -15.29 7.29 -0.72
C PRO A 37 -15.58 8.70 -1.30
N SER A 38 -15.63 9.76 -0.48
CA SER A 38 -16.13 11.10 -0.84
C SER A 38 -15.47 11.76 -2.05
N CYS A 39 -14.17 11.50 -2.28
CA CYS A 39 -13.42 12.04 -3.42
C CYS A 39 -13.13 11.00 -4.51
N GLY A 40 -13.62 9.76 -4.34
CA GLY A 40 -13.29 8.64 -5.22
C GLY A 40 -11.87 8.08 -5.00
N PRO A 41 -11.63 6.82 -5.38
CA PRO A 41 -10.45 6.05 -4.99
C PRO A 41 -9.11 6.70 -5.39
N PHE A 42 -9.07 7.36 -6.54
CA PHE A 42 -7.84 7.95 -7.10
C PHE A 42 -7.69 9.45 -6.85
N ASN A 43 -8.69 10.11 -6.26
CA ASN A 43 -8.58 11.51 -5.83
C ASN A 43 -8.74 11.66 -4.30
N THR A 44 -8.74 10.56 -3.54
CA THR A 44 -8.69 10.65 -2.06
C THR A 44 -7.28 10.92 -1.55
N PHE A 45 -6.23 10.46 -2.24
CA PHE A 45 -4.84 10.50 -1.75
C PHE A 45 -3.94 11.35 -2.63
N GLN A 46 -2.94 11.98 -2.01
CA GLN A 46 -1.91 12.79 -2.66
C GLN A 46 -0.51 12.32 -2.23
N TRP A 47 0.43 12.34 -3.17
CA TRP A 47 1.85 12.08 -2.90
C TRP A 47 2.45 13.23 -2.07
N THR A 48 3.29 12.88 -1.10
CA THR A 48 3.92 13.86 -0.19
C THR A 48 5.31 14.30 -0.64
N ASP A 49 5.82 13.74 -1.74
CA ASP A 49 7.18 14.02 -2.22
C ASP A 49 7.27 15.26 -3.12
N GLY A 50 6.14 15.80 -3.58
CA GLY A 50 6.08 16.96 -4.48
C GLY A 50 6.50 16.68 -5.93
N PHE A 51 6.79 15.43 -6.29
CA PHE A 51 7.24 15.04 -7.64
C PHE A 51 6.36 13.98 -8.28
N THR A 52 5.90 13.01 -7.50
CA THR A 52 5.09 11.91 -8.02
C THR A 52 3.69 12.42 -8.36
N THR A 53 3.16 12.01 -9.51
CA THR A 53 1.82 12.35 -9.99
C THR A 53 1.10 11.12 -10.53
N GLY A 54 -0.24 11.14 -10.49
CA GLY A 54 -1.07 10.02 -10.91
C GLY A 54 -0.82 8.74 -10.10
N VAL A 55 -1.18 7.58 -10.64
CA VAL A 55 -1.01 6.28 -9.97
C VAL A 55 -0.03 5.33 -10.66
N GLY A 56 0.54 5.70 -11.81
CA GLY A 56 1.66 4.95 -12.42
C GLY A 56 1.39 3.46 -12.69
N GLY A 57 0.13 3.04 -12.84
CA GLY A 57 -0.29 1.64 -13.00
C GLY A 57 -0.65 0.91 -11.71
N LEU A 58 -0.63 1.60 -10.57
CA LEU A 58 -1.16 1.09 -9.30
C LEU A 58 -2.68 1.00 -9.34
N LYS A 59 -3.21 -0.06 -8.75
CA LYS A 59 -4.64 -0.25 -8.53
C LYS A 59 -4.91 -0.54 -7.06
N TRP A 60 -6.14 -0.29 -6.62
CA TRP A 60 -6.59 -0.67 -5.29
C TRP A 60 -6.92 -2.16 -5.22
N GLY A 61 -6.80 -2.73 -4.02
CA GLY A 61 -7.41 -4.00 -3.69
C GLY A 61 -8.93 -3.96 -3.86
N VAL A 62 -9.56 -5.12 -3.91
CA VAL A 62 -11.02 -5.23 -4.06
C VAL A 62 -11.69 -4.57 -2.85
N GLY A 63 -12.48 -3.52 -3.10
CA GLY A 63 -13.20 -2.77 -2.08
C GLY A 63 -12.42 -1.60 -1.46
N GLU A 64 -11.16 -1.40 -1.83
CA GLU A 64 -10.33 -0.30 -1.33
C GLU A 64 -10.37 0.94 -2.24
N PRO A 65 -10.07 2.15 -1.71
CA PRO A 65 -9.89 2.44 -0.30
C PRO A 65 -11.24 2.34 0.43
N ASP A 66 -11.28 1.70 1.58
CA ASP A 66 -12.46 1.68 2.44
C ASP A 66 -12.33 2.66 3.62
N GLY A 67 -13.35 2.68 4.48
CA GLY A 67 -13.35 3.50 5.69
C GLY A 67 -12.74 2.83 6.92
N ASN A 68 -12.28 1.57 6.82
CA ASN A 68 -12.02 0.70 7.97
C ASN A 68 -10.87 1.19 8.84
N ASN A 69 -9.61 0.81 8.67
CA ASN A 69 -8.55 1.17 9.62
C ASN A 69 -8.10 2.66 9.55
N TRP A 70 -9.05 3.59 9.54
CA TRP A 70 -8.95 5.04 9.38
C TRP A 70 -9.70 5.77 10.51
N PRO A 71 -9.21 5.72 11.77
CA PRO A 71 -9.92 6.22 12.95
C PRO A 71 -9.96 7.75 13.06
N GLY A 72 -9.16 8.48 12.28
CA GLY A 72 -9.00 9.93 12.36
C GLY A 72 -9.16 10.65 11.03
N PRO A 73 -8.76 11.93 10.96
CA PRO A 73 -8.84 12.73 9.73
C PRO A 73 -7.81 12.30 8.67
N THR A 74 -6.78 11.53 9.06
CA THR A 74 -5.68 11.15 8.21
C THR A 74 -5.55 9.64 8.03
N ALA A 75 -5.23 9.21 6.81
CA ALA A 75 -4.82 7.86 6.45
C ALA A 75 -3.69 7.92 5.43
N CYS A 76 -2.83 6.90 5.50
CA CYS A 76 -1.70 6.70 4.63
C CYS A 76 -1.96 5.50 3.73
N ILE A 77 -1.33 5.46 2.55
CA ILE A 77 -1.45 4.32 1.65
C ILE A 77 -0.29 3.35 1.83
N GLN A 78 -0.59 2.07 1.68
CA GLN A 78 0.40 1.01 1.59
C GLN A 78 0.19 0.24 0.28
N GLN A 79 1.26 -0.34 -0.22
CA GLN A 79 1.17 -1.48 -1.13
C GLN A 79 1.09 -2.76 -0.32
N PHE A 80 0.13 -3.59 -0.69
CA PHE A 80 -0.03 -4.92 -0.16
C PHE A 80 0.92 -5.86 -0.89
N ILE A 81 2.00 -6.27 -0.22
CA ILE A 81 2.94 -7.24 -0.75
C ILE A 81 2.45 -8.61 -0.30
N ILE A 82 2.02 -9.45 -1.23
CA ILE A 82 1.39 -10.73 -0.92
C ILE A 82 1.85 -11.80 -1.91
N SER A 83 2.26 -12.95 -1.36
CA SER A 83 2.59 -14.12 -2.16
C SER A 83 1.34 -14.69 -2.84
N PRO A 84 1.41 -15.15 -4.10
CA PRO A 84 0.30 -15.88 -4.72
C PRO A 84 -0.07 -17.16 -3.94
N ASN A 85 0.88 -17.71 -3.18
CA ASN A 85 0.71 -18.90 -2.35
C ASN A 85 0.43 -18.56 -0.88
N PHE A 86 -0.02 -17.34 -0.58
CA PHE A 86 -0.31 -16.90 0.78
C PHE A 86 -1.29 -17.85 1.49
N VAL A 87 -0.94 -18.18 2.74
CA VAL A 87 -1.75 -18.89 3.73
C VAL A 87 -1.66 -18.10 5.01
N ALA A 88 -2.80 -17.68 5.56
CA ALA A 88 -2.82 -16.85 6.76
C ALA A 88 -2.33 -17.63 7.99
N GLY A 89 -1.34 -17.06 8.68
CA GLY A 89 -0.93 -17.44 10.02
C GLY A 89 -1.80 -16.81 11.12
N ALA A 90 -1.42 -17.02 12.39
CA ALA A 90 -2.20 -16.59 13.56
C ALA A 90 -2.46 -15.07 13.65
N ASN A 91 -1.61 -14.27 13.00
CA ASN A 91 -1.63 -12.80 13.06
C ASN A 91 -2.05 -12.17 11.72
N GLU A 92 -2.67 -12.95 10.83
CA GLU A 92 -2.97 -12.56 9.47
C GLU A 92 -4.42 -12.88 9.13
N PHE A 93 -5.03 -12.10 8.24
CA PHE A 93 -6.42 -12.28 7.86
C PHE A 93 -6.53 -13.07 6.55
N ALA A 94 -7.16 -14.25 6.60
CA ALA A 94 -7.32 -15.13 5.44
C ALA A 94 -8.01 -14.46 4.24
N GLY A 95 -8.89 -13.49 4.49
CA GLY A 95 -9.60 -12.75 3.44
C GLY A 95 -8.69 -11.95 2.51
N TRP A 96 -7.46 -11.63 2.92
CA TRP A 96 -6.51 -10.89 2.08
C TRP A 96 -6.19 -11.59 0.76
N LYS A 97 -6.21 -12.94 0.73
CA LYS A 97 -5.94 -13.72 -0.49
C LYS A 97 -6.93 -13.45 -1.62
N GLY A 98 -8.19 -13.18 -1.28
CA GLY A 98 -9.24 -12.89 -2.25
C GLY A 98 -9.33 -11.40 -2.61
N ALA A 99 -8.84 -10.51 -1.74
CA ALA A 99 -8.97 -9.07 -1.89
C ALA A 99 -7.76 -8.40 -2.56
N PHE A 100 -6.56 -8.98 -2.43
CA PHE A 100 -5.33 -8.33 -2.88
C PHE A 100 -4.48 -9.23 -3.79
N VAL A 101 -3.94 -8.62 -4.84
CA VAL A 101 -2.82 -9.13 -5.63
C VAL A 101 -1.56 -8.34 -5.26
N ASN A 102 -0.38 -8.95 -5.41
CA ASN A 102 0.89 -8.31 -5.07
C ASN A 102 1.03 -6.91 -5.71
N GLY A 103 1.21 -5.90 -4.87
CA GLY A 103 1.37 -4.50 -5.29
C GLY A 103 0.08 -3.67 -5.30
N ASP A 104 -1.07 -4.28 -4.97
CA ASP A 104 -2.33 -3.55 -4.81
C ASP A 104 -2.24 -2.53 -3.68
N LEU A 105 -2.95 -1.42 -3.83
CA LEU A 105 -3.07 -0.39 -2.82
C LEU A 105 -4.10 -0.76 -1.75
N ASP A 106 -3.77 -0.41 -0.52
CA ASP A 106 -4.65 -0.38 0.64
C ASP A 106 -4.41 0.95 1.39
N LYS A 107 -5.40 1.40 2.15
CA LYS A 107 -5.26 2.52 3.09
C LYS A 107 -5.17 2.00 4.51
N TYR A 108 -4.45 2.70 5.36
CA TYR A 108 -4.41 2.39 6.78
C TYR A 108 -4.10 3.65 7.60
N THR A 109 -4.30 3.60 8.92
CA THR A 109 -3.83 4.64 9.82
C THR A 109 -2.32 4.83 9.62
N CYS A 110 -1.86 6.08 9.63
CA CYS A 110 -0.46 6.42 9.39
C CYS A 110 0.50 5.95 10.50
N VAL A 111 -0.03 5.46 11.62
CA VAL A 111 0.75 5.03 12.78
C VAL A 111 0.80 3.50 12.90
N SER A 112 1.91 3.00 13.45
CA SER A 112 2.04 1.60 13.86
C SER A 112 1.42 1.42 15.26
N PRO A 113 0.76 0.28 15.58
CA PRO A 113 0.70 -0.97 14.82
C PRO A 113 -0.32 -0.97 13.66
N ALA A 114 0.11 -1.47 12.50
CA ALA A 114 -0.71 -1.63 11.29
C ALA A 114 -0.53 -3.04 10.69
N TYR A 115 -1.61 -3.60 10.15
CA TYR A 115 -1.55 -4.86 9.42
C TYR A 115 -1.23 -4.65 7.92
N PRO A 116 -0.54 -5.61 7.27
CA PRO A 116 0.17 -6.75 7.85
C PRO A 116 1.33 -6.30 8.76
N TYR A 117 1.67 -7.10 9.79
CA TYR A 117 2.67 -6.72 10.79
C TYR A 117 4.09 -6.53 10.22
N THR A 118 4.46 -7.32 9.21
CA THR A 118 5.70 -7.08 8.48
C THR A 118 5.57 -5.78 7.71
N ARG A 119 6.32 -4.75 8.11
CA ARG A 119 6.31 -3.42 7.49
C ARG A 119 7.59 -3.13 6.74
N MET A 120 7.45 -2.58 5.55
CA MET A 120 8.52 -2.00 4.75
C MET A 120 8.16 -0.55 4.39
N TYR A 121 9.13 0.21 3.90
CA TYR A 121 8.91 1.55 3.38
C TYR A 121 9.63 1.71 2.04
N ALA A 122 8.98 2.39 1.09
CA ALA A 122 9.60 2.77 -0.17
C ALA A 122 10.00 4.25 -0.10
N CYS A 123 11.28 4.53 -0.33
CA CYS A 123 11.80 5.89 -0.45
C CYS A 123 12.11 6.20 -1.92
N GLY A 124 11.57 7.31 -2.42
CA GLY A 124 11.96 7.87 -3.71
C GLY A 124 13.19 8.76 -3.60
N LYS A 125 14.00 8.81 -4.66
CA LYS A 125 15.07 9.81 -4.84
C LYS A 125 14.95 10.39 -6.24
N VAL A 126 15.07 11.71 -6.36
CA VAL A 126 15.08 12.38 -7.66
C VAL A 126 16.29 11.89 -8.46
N GLY A 127 16.02 11.36 -9.66
CA GLY A 127 17.08 10.97 -10.59
C GLY A 127 17.87 12.18 -11.09
N VAL A 128 19.14 12.00 -11.42
CA VAL A 128 19.91 13.04 -12.12
C VAL A 128 19.25 13.33 -13.47
N ARG A 129 18.85 14.58 -13.67
CA ARG A 129 18.34 15.11 -14.94
C ARG A 129 19.51 15.04 -15.93
N ARG A 130 19.37 14.25 -17.00
CA ARG A 130 20.27 14.33 -18.15
C ARG A 130 19.86 15.50 -19.02
#